data_AF-A0A2K4KZG5-F1
#
_entry.id   AF-A0A2K4KZG5-F1
#
_cell.length_a   1.000
_cell.length_b   1.000
_cell.length_c   1.000
_cell.angle_alpha   90.00
_cell.angle_beta   90.00
_cell.angle_gamma   90.00
#
_symmetry.space_group_name_H-M   'P 1'
#
loop_
_entity.id
_entity.type
_entity.pdbx_description
1 polymer ?
#
loop_
_entity_poly.entity_id
_entity_poly.type
_entity_poly.pdbx_seq_one_letter_code
_entity_poly.pdbx_strand_id
1 'polypeptide(L)'
;MSDPIINRAIQEVAIRFISYRGDINKMATFVAHSIGAAAPDLETITHYMRKEETQVELLKHDVGLWHNTIGDWSLVSLATPPTIEAMRYRLEHFPPSNTCCRWCGQDARRLAHIELTPEKDIAGLPVHNSMLHKYCQKPWLVMRNQVARADAAPAKAKESLI
;
A
#
# COMPACT_ATOMS: atom_id res chain seq x y z
N MET A 1 24.32 2.77 4.95
CA MET A 1 23.64 3.62 5.94
C MET A 1 22.43 4.23 5.25
N SER A 2 21.23 4.07 5.81
CA SER A 2 19.99 4.60 5.23
C SER A 2 19.98 6.12 5.26
N ASP A 3 19.54 6.78 4.19
CA ASP A 3 19.38 8.23 4.12
C ASP A 3 17.96 8.60 4.62
N PRO A 4 17.83 9.24 5.79
CA PRO A 4 16.53 9.56 6.38
C PRO A 4 15.69 10.51 5.52
N ILE A 5 16.34 11.39 4.75
CA ILE A 5 15.66 12.38 3.90
C ILE A 5 14.99 11.66 2.73
N ILE A 6 15.73 10.75 2.08
CA ILE A 6 15.20 9.96 0.96
C ILE A 6 14.06 9.05 1.44
N ASN A 7 14.24 8.36 2.58
CA ASN A 7 13.19 7.48 3.12
C ASN A 7 11.88 8.24 3.41
N ARG A 8 11.98 9.42 4.02
CA ARG A 8 10.82 10.28 4.29
C ARG A 8 10.12 10.68 2.99
N ALA A 9 10.87 11.12 1.98
CA ALA A 9 10.31 11.50 0.70
C ALA A 9 9.63 10.31 -0.01
N ILE A 10 10.23 9.11 0.03
CA ILE A 10 9.60 7.88 -0.48
C ILE A 10 8.28 7.60 0.24
N GLN A 11 8.24 7.74 1.56
CA GLN A 11 7.03 7.55 2.35
C GLN A 11 5.94 8.56 1.99
N GLU A 12 6.29 9.84 1.86
CA GLU A 12 5.36 10.90 1.44
C GLU A 12 4.75 10.59 0.06
N VAL A 13 5.58 10.18 -0.90
CA VAL A 13 5.14 9.76 -2.25
C VAL A 13 4.21 8.54 -2.17
N ALA A 14 4.59 7.52 -1.39
CA ALA A 14 3.78 6.31 -1.22
C ALA A 14 2.40 6.60 -0.61
N ILE A 15 2.33 7.46 0.41
CA ILE A 15 1.07 7.90 1.02
C ILE A 15 0.22 8.68 0.01
N ARG A 16 0.84 9.61 -0.74
CA ARG A 16 0.14 10.48 -1.70
C ARG A 16 -0.53 9.69 -2.82
N PHE A 17 0.16 8.70 -3.37
CA PHE A 17 -0.37 7.89 -4.47
C PHE A 17 -1.13 6.66 -4.00
N ILE A 18 -0.97 6.25 -2.74
CA ILE A 18 -1.42 4.97 -2.15
C ILE A 18 -0.72 3.76 -2.79
N SER A 19 -0.67 3.72 -4.11
CA SER A 19 -0.02 2.71 -4.94
C SER A 19 0.39 3.36 -6.25
N TYR A 20 1.66 3.23 -6.60
CA TYR A 20 2.20 3.59 -7.90
C TYR A 20 2.91 2.39 -8.50
N ARG A 21 2.70 2.16 -9.80
CA ARG A 21 3.36 1.10 -10.58
C ARG A 21 4.00 1.71 -11.81
N GLY A 22 5.26 1.41 -12.07
CA GLY A 22 5.94 1.88 -13.26
C GLY A 22 7.46 1.86 -13.17
N ASP A 23 8.09 2.74 -13.94
CA ASP A 23 9.54 2.87 -14.01
C ASP A 23 10.10 3.51 -12.73
N ILE A 24 11.18 2.94 -12.19
CA ILE A 24 11.82 3.45 -10.97
C ILE A 24 12.39 4.86 -11.14
N ASN A 25 12.83 5.26 -12.34
CA ASN A 25 13.30 6.61 -12.63
C ASN A 25 12.17 7.63 -12.50
N LYS A 26 10.96 7.25 -12.92
CA LYS A 26 9.76 8.09 -12.70
C LYS A 26 9.42 8.20 -11.23
N MET A 27 9.54 7.12 -10.46
CA MET A 27 9.38 7.17 -9.00
C MET A 27 10.42 8.10 -8.36
N ALA A 28 11.68 7.95 -8.73
CA ALA A 28 12.77 8.79 -8.23
C ALA A 28 12.55 10.28 -8.56
N THR A 29 11.91 10.59 -9.68
CA THR A 29 11.52 11.97 -10.02
C THR A 29 10.51 12.52 -9.02
N PHE A 30 9.49 11.75 -8.63
CA PHE A 30 8.54 12.17 -7.57
C PHE A 30 9.22 12.33 -6.22
N VAL A 31 10.16 11.44 -5.88
CA VAL A 31 10.95 11.51 -4.65
C VAL A 31 11.83 12.76 -4.64
N ALA A 32 12.56 13.04 -5.73
CA ALA A 32 13.37 14.23 -5.87
C ALA A 32 12.53 15.51 -5.73
N HIS A 33 11.34 15.55 -6.37
CA HIS A 33 10.42 16.67 -6.22
C HIS A 33 9.91 16.85 -4.79
N SER A 34 9.68 15.77 -4.04
CA SER A 34 9.30 15.83 -2.61
C SER A 34 10.43 16.37 -1.73
N ILE A 35 11.70 16.08 -2.05
CA ILE A 35 12.87 16.63 -1.33
C ILE A 35 13.09 18.12 -1.67
N GLY A 36 12.87 18.51 -2.93
CA GLY A 36 13.06 19.88 -3.40
C GLY A 36 14.51 20.20 -3.78
N ALA A 37 14.96 21.43 -3.54
CA ALA A 37 16.25 21.94 -4.03
C ALA A 37 17.48 21.19 -3.51
N ALA A 38 17.35 20.46 -2.39
CA ALA A 38 18.42 19.66 -1.79
C ALA A 38 18.42 18.20 -2.28
N ALA A 39 17.60 17.85 -3.27
CA ALA A 39 17.52 16.50 -3.78
C ALA A 39 18.88 16.05 -4.37
N PRO A 40 19.37 14.85 -4.02
CA PRO A 40 20.44 14.20 -4.77
C PRO A 40 20.04 14.00 -6.23
N ASP A 41 21.02 13.70 -7.08
CA ASP A 41 20.74 13.36 -8.47
C ASP A 41 19.89 12.06 -8.57
N LEU A 42 19.21 11.90 -9.71
CA LEU A 42 18.30 10.76 -9.92
C LEU A 42 19.01 9.40 -9.90
N GLU A 43 20.29 9.34 -10.29
CA GLU A 43 21.06 8.10 -10.24
C GLU A 43 21.31 7.67 -8.79
N THR A 44 21.68 8.62 -7.93
CA THR A 44 21.83 8.40 -6.49
C THR A 44 20.52 7.90 -5.87
N ILE A 45 19.39 8.55 -6.16
CA ILE A 45 18.08 8.17 -5.62
C ILE A 45 17.67 6.77 -6.11
N THR A 46 17.78 6.51 -7.42
CA THR A 46 17.40 5.21 -7.99
C THR A 46 18.30 4.08 -7.49
N HIS A 47 19.62 4.31 -7.40
CA HIS A 47 20.56 3.37 -6.80
C HIS A 47 20.19 3.09 -5.34
N TYR A 48 19.86 4.13 -4.56
CA TYR A 48 19.40 3.99 -3.18
C TYR A 48 18.12 3.16 -3.07
N MET A 49 17.12 3.42 -3.92
CA MET A 49 15.84 2.71 -3.96
C MET A 49 15.97 1.21 -4.31
N ARG A 50 17.02 0.83 -5.06
CA ARG A 50 17.26 -0.58 -5.47
C ARG A 50 17.93 -1.43 -4.39
N LYS A 51 18.42 -0.82 -3.31
CA LYS A 51 19.12 -1.54 -2.23
C LYS A 51 18.15 -2.35 -1.39
N GLU A 52 18.56 -3.57 -1.05
CA GLU A 52 17.79 -4.44 -0.16
C GLU A 52 17.61 -3.80 1.22
N GLU A 53 18.64 -3.12 1.74
CA GLU A 53 18.58 -2.46 3.05
C GLU A 53 17.54 -1.33 3.06
N THR A 54 17.38 -0.62 1.94
CA THR A 54 16.36 0.42 1.78
C THR A 54 14.97 -0.21 1.88
N GLN A 55 14.74 -1.34 1.21
CA GLN A 55 13.47 -2.05 1.27
C GLN A 55 13.14 -2.54 2.68
N VAL A 56 14.11 -3.12 3.39
CA VAL A 56 13.95 -3.57 4.78
C VAL A 56 13.58 -2.40 5.70
N GLU A 57 14.20 -1.24 5.51
CA GLU A 57 13.91 -0.05 6.30
C GLU A 57 12.52 0.52 5.99
N LEU A 58 12.17 0.67 4.71
CA LEU A 58 10.86 1.19 4.28
C LEU A 58 9.69 0.37 4.83
N LEU A 59 9.85 -0.95 4.96
CA LEU A 59 8.82 -1.81 5.53
C LEU A 59 8.51 -1.53 7.00
N LYS A 60 9.46 -0.96 7.76
CA LYS A 60 9.22 -0.51 9.14
C LYS A 60 8.33 0.72 9.20
N HIS A 61 8.25 1.47 8.10
CA HIS A 61 7.46 2.69 7.94
C HIS A 61 6.19 2.46 7.12
N ASP A 62 5.74 1.20 7.03
CA ASP A 62 4.58 0.78 6.24
C ASP A 62 4.66 1.19 4.76
N VAL A 63 5.85 1.09 4.16
CA VAL A 63 6.06 1.33 2.73
C VAL A 63 6.64 0.08 2.07
N GLY A 64 5.97 -0.40 1.03
CA GLY A 64 6.46 -1.46 0.17
C GLY A 64 7.06 -0.91 -1.13
N LEU A 65 8.31 -1.26 -1.41
CA LEU A 65 8.96 -1.01 -2.69
C LEU A 65 9.40 -2.34 -3.29
N TRP A 66 8.83 -2.72 -4.44
CA TRP A 66 8.99 -4.06 -5.00
C TRP A 66 9.38 -3.99 -6.47
N HIS A 67 10.29 -4.86 -6.87
CA HIS A 67 10.53 -5.16 -8.28
C HIS A 67 9.60 -6.29 -8.71
N ASN A 68 8.76 -6.02 -9.70
CA ASN A 68 7.77 -6.97 -10.19
C ASN A 68 8.39 -7.90 -11.24
N THR A 69 7.74 -9.03 -11.48
CA THR A 69 8.17 -10.05 -12.44
C THR A 69 8.26 -9.55 -13.89
N ILE A 70 7.49 -8.53 -14.26
CA ILE A 70 7.51 -7.94 -15.61
C ILE A 70 8.61 -6.87 -15.80
N GLY A 71 9.44 -6.63 -14.77
CA GLY A 71 10.55 -5.67 -14.80
C GLY A 71 10.21 -4.24 -14.38
N ASP A 72 8.95 -3.96 -14.03
CA ASP A 72 8.56 -2.67 -13.45
C ASP A 72 8.62 -2.69 -11.92
N TRP A 73 8.41 -1.52 -11.31
CA TRP A 73 8.46 -1.35 -9.87
C TRP A 73 7.08 -1.01 -9.32
N SER A 74 6.87 -1.36 -8.06
CA SER A 74 5.68 -1.04 -7.27
C SER A 74 6.06 -0.29 -6.01
N LEU A 75 5.54 0.92 -5.83
CA LEU A 75 5.61 1.69 -4.60
C LEU A 75 4.22 1.72 -3.96
N VAL A 76 4.08 1.15 -2.76
CA VAL A 76 2.78 0.91 -2.14
C VAL A 76 2.81 1.38 -0.69
N SER A 77 1.85 2.22 -0.31
CA SER A 77 1.56 2.49 1.09
C SER A 77 0.84 1.28 1.70
N LEU A 78 1.39 0.78 2.81
CA LEU A 78 0.83 -0.29 3.64
C LEU A 78 0.12 0.27 4.88
N ALA A 79 0.02 1.60 5.01
CA ALA A 79 -0.76 2.22 6.07
C ALA A 79 -2.26 2.20 5.72
N THR A 80 -3.11 1.94 6.70
CA THR A 80 -4.56 2.10 6.55
C THR A 80 -4.95 3.56 6.37
N PRO A 81 -6.00 3.88 5.59
CA PRO A 81 -6.53 5.24 5.52
C PRO A 81 -6.79 5.83 6.92
N PRO A 82 -6.69 7.16 7.11
CA PRO A 82 -6.76 7.76 8.44
C PRO A 82 -8.19 7.81 9.05
N THR A 83 -9.24 7.57 8.26
CA THR A 83 -10.63 7.66 8.71
C THR A 83 -11.41 6.38 8.41
N ILE A 84 -12.40 6.06 9.25
CA ILE A 84 -13.27 4.89 9.06
C ILE A 84 -14.07 5.01 7.76
N GLU A 85 -14.51 6.21 7.38
CA GLU A 85 -15.25 6.47 6.16
C GLU A 85 -14.41 6.16 4.92
N ALA A 86 -13.13 6.55 4.90
CA ALA A 86 -12.22 6.23 3.82
C ALA A 86 -11.91 4.73 3.74
N MET A 87 -11.82 4.07 4.90
CA MET A 87 -11.68 2.61 4.96
C MET A 87 -12.91 1.90 4.39
N ARG A 88 -14.12 2.29 4.80
CA ARG A 88 -15.39 1.74 4.27
C ARG A 88 -15.48 1.90 2.77
N TYR A 89 -15.24 3.12 2.27
CA TYR A 89 -15.22 3.40 0.84
C TYR A 89 -14.30 2.41 0.10
N ARG A 90 -13.07 2.20 0.59
CA ARG A 90 -12.13 1.28 -0.05
C ARG A 90 -12.56 -0.20 0.06
N LEU A 91 -13.19 -0.61 1.15
CA LEU A 91 -13.71 -1.98 1.29
C LEU A 91 -14.84 -2.27 0.30
N GLU A 92 -15.72 -1.29 0.07
CA GLU A 92 -16.87 -1.41 -0.83
C GLU A 92 -16.48 -1.42 -2.32
N HIS A 93 -15.39 -0.74 -2.68
CA HIS A 93 -14.96 -0.66 -4.08
C HIS A 93 -14.20 -1.92 -4.51
N PHE A 94 -14.79 -2.65 -5.46
CA PHE A 94 -14.17 -3.82 -6.06
C PHE A 94 -13.09 -3.45 -7.07
N PRO A 95 -11.99 -4.22 -7.15
CA PRO A 95 -11.03 -4.05 -8.21
C PRO A 95 -11.68 -4.43 -9.54
N PRO A 96 -11.20 -3.87 -10.67
CA PRO A 96 -11.84 -4.07 -11.97
C PRO A 96 -11.83 -5.54 -12.47
N SER A 97 -10.97 -6.38 -11.91
CA SER A 97 -10.80 -7.78 -12.30
C SER A 97 -10.30 -8.63 -11.13
N ASN A 98 -10.40 -9.96 -11.29
CA ASN A 98 -9.83 -10.95 -10.38
C ASN A 98 -8.30 -11.08 -10.48
N THR A 99 -7.65 -10.37 -11.41
CA THR A 99 -6.20 -10.30 -11.56
C THR A 99 -5.59 -9.11 -10.82
N CYS A 100 -6.41 -8.29 -10.19
CA CYS A 100 -5.99 -7.10 -9.46
C CYS A 100 -5.93 -7.35 -7.95
N CYS A 101 -4.87 -6.84 -7.31
CA CYS A 101 -4.77 -6.84 -5.86
C CYS A 101 -5.83 -5.91 -5.24
N ARG A 102 -6.61 -6.43 -4.28
CA ARG A 102 -7.67 -5.70 -3.58
C ARG A 102 -7.16 -4.51 -2.77
N TRP A 103 -5.91 -4.57 -2.30
CA TRP A 103 -5.28 -3.45 -1.60
C TRP A 103 -4.73 -2.43 -2.58
N CYS A 104 -3.66 -2.75 -3.32
CA CYS A 104 -2.91 -1.77 -4.10
C CYS A 104 -3.50 -1.49 -5.50
N GLY A 105 -4.55 -2.20 -5.90
CA GLY A 105 -5.22 -2.04 -7.20
C GLY A 105 -4.38 -2.47 -8.41
N GLN A 106 -3.18 -2.97 -8.19
CA GLN A 106 -2.27 -3.35 -9.27
C GLN A 106 -2.71 -4.65 -9.92
N ASP A 107 -2.74 -4.65 -11.26
CA ASP A 107 -3.11 -5.79 -12.09
C ASP A 107 -1.91 -6.72 -12.34
N ALA A 108 -1.91 -7.89 -11.74
CA ALA A 108 -0.89 -8.93 -11.96
C ALA A 108 -1.03 -9.62 -13.33
N ARG A 109 -2.09 -9.31 -14.10
CA ARG A 109 -2.36 -9.84 -15.44
C ARG A 109 -2.23 -11.37 -15.48
N ARG A 110 -1.40 -11.88 -16.40
CA ARG A 110 -1.15 -13.32 -16.59
C ARG A 110 -0.43 -13.97 -15.40
N LEU A 111 0.15 -13.18 -14.51
CA LEU A 111 0.95 -13.65 -13.36
C LEU A 111 0.16 -13.58 -12.05
N ALA A 112 -1.14 -13.31 -12.09
CA ALA A 112 -2.00 -13.25 -10.91
C ALA A 112 -1.94 -14.51 -10.03
N HIS A 113 -1.83 -15.69 -10.64
CA HIS A 113 -1.70 -16.96 -9.91
C HIS A 113 -0.36 -17.15 -9.18
N ILE A 114 0.65 -16.31 -9.49
CA ILE A 114 1.98 -16.33 -8.86
C ILE A 114 2.09 -15.19 -7.84
N GLU A 115 1.66 -13.98 -8.22
CA GLU A 115 1.85 -12.78 -7.40
C GLU A 115 0.75 -12.59 -6.36
N LEU A 116 -0.45 -13.10 -6.61
CA LEU A 116 -1.61 -12.91 -5.75
C LEU A 116 -2.03 -14.18 -5.03
N THR A 117 -2.62 -13.96 -3.88
CA THR A 117 -3.15 -15.00 -3.00
C THR A 117 -4.61 -14.67 -2.71
N PRO A 118 -5.51 -15.67 -2.67
CA PRO A 118 -6.90 -15.43 -2.33
C PRO A 118 -7.02 -14.90 -0.90
N GLU A 119 -7.83 -13.86 -0.73
CA GLU A 119 -8.29 -13.46 0.59
C GLU A 119 -9.07 -14.62 1.22
N LYS A 120 -8.89 -14.81 2.54
CA LYS A 120 -9.66 -15.77 3.31
C LYS A 120 -10.63 -15.06 4.25
N ASP A 121 -11.82 -15.61 4.41
CA ASP A 121 -12.78 -15.18 5.42
C ASP A 121 -12.44 -15.71 6.82
N ILE A 122 -13.33 -15.46 7.79
CA ILE A 122 -13.16 -15.92 9.18
C ILE A 122 -13.17 -17.45 9.34
N ALA A 123 -13.74 -18.18 8.37
CA ALA A 123 -13.76 -19.64 8.32
C ALA A 123 -12.55 -20.21 7.54
N GLY A 124 -11.68 -19.34 7.03
CA GLY A 124 -10.52 -19.73 6.22
C GLY A 124 -10.88 -20.03 4.75
N LEU A 125 -12.11 -19.77 4.33
CA LEU A 125 -12.58 -20.00 2.96
C LEU A 125 -12.22 -18.82 2.06
N PRO A 126 -11.88 -19.05 0.77
CA PRO A 126 -11.60 -17.98 -0.16
C PRO A 126 -12.79 -17.03 -0.35
N VAL A 127 -12.54 -15.72 -0.26
CA VAL A 127 -13.52 -14.69 -0.61
C VAL A 127 -13.57 -14.54 -2.13
N HIS A 128 -14.77 -14.59 -2.70
CA HIS A 128 -14.95 -14.53 -4.14
C HIS A 128 -14.35 -13.24 -4.75
N ASN A 129 -13.57 -13.39 -5.83
CA ASN A 129 -12.90 -12.32 -6.55
C ASN A 129 -12.08 -11.35 -5.67
N SER A 130 -11.57 -11.82 -4.53
CA SER A 130 -10.70 -11.02 -3.68
C SER A 130 -9.32 -11.66 -3.58
N MET A 131 -8.34 -10.98 -4.18
CA MET A 131 -6.97 -11.43 -4.32
C MET A 131 -6.03 -10.35 -3.80
N LEU A 132 -4.96 -10.74 -3.11
CA LEU A 132 -4.03 -9.82 -2.45
C LEU A 132 -2.58 -10.27 -2.65
N HIS A 133 -1.65 -9.32 -2.81
CA HIS A 133 -0.22 -9.62 -2.65
C HIS A 133 0.08 -9.98 -1.19
N LYS A 134 1.12 -10.81 -0.96
CA LYS A 134 1.56 -11.24 0.38
C LYS A 134 1.65 -10.09 1.39
N TYR A 135 2.31 -8.99 1.04
CA TYR A 135 2.48 -7.83 1.93
C TYR A 135 1.24 -6.94 2.03
N CYS A 136 0.31 -7.05 1.09
CA CYS A 136 -0.96 -6.32 1.08
C CYS A 136 -2.03 -6.97 1.99
N GLN A 137 -1.87 -8.24 2.35
CA GLN A 137 -2.86 -8.96 3.18
C GLN A 137 -3.02 -8.34 4.57
N LYS A 138 -1.90 -8.10 5.26
CA LYS A 138 -1.92 -7.56 6.64
C LYS A 138 -2.69 -6.23 6.73
N PRO A 139 -2.36 -5.19 5.95
CA PRO A 139 -3.07 -3.92 6.07
C PRO A 139 -4.54 -4.01 5.61
N TRP A 140 -4.85 -4.89 4.65
CA TRP A 140 -6.23 -5.18 4.27
C TRP A 140 -7.05 -5.77 5.43
N LEU A 141 -6.50 -6.77 6.13
CA LEU A 141 -7.15 -7.39 7.29
C LEU A 141 -7.29 -6.40 8.46
N VAL A 142 -6.28 -5.56 8.71
CA VAL A 142 -6.35 -4.51 9.73
C VAL A 142 -7.49 -3.54 9.42
N MET A 143 -7.59 -3.08 8.17
CA MET A 143 -8.67 -2.19 7.71
C MET A 143 -10.06 -2.81 7.88
N ARG A 144 -10.24 -4.08 7.48
CA ARG A 144 -11.49 -4.83 7.70
C ARG A 144 -11.88 -4.88 9.17
N ASN A 145 -10.92 -5.20 10.04
CA ASN A 145 -11.15 -5.31 11.47
C ASN A 145 -11.48 -3.96 12.12
N GLN A 146 -10.85 -2.86 11.67
CA GLN A 146 -11.16 -1.52 12.15
C GLN A 146 -12.60 -1.10 11.81
N VAL A 147 -13.03 -1.35 10.57
CA VAL A 147 -14.42 -1.06 10.15
C VAL A 147 -15.42 -1.94 10.90
N ALA A 148 -15.18 -3.25 10.99
CA ALA A 148 -16.07 -4.15 11.72
C ALA A 148 -16.24 -3.77 13.20
N ARG A 149 -15.16 -3.31 13.86
CA ARG A 149 -15.23 -2.81 15.25
C ARG A 149 -16.02 -1.51 15.34
N ALA A 150 -15.89 -0.61 14.36
CA ALA A 150 -16.67 0.62 14.32
C ALA A 150 -18.16 0.36 14.10
N ASP A 151 -18.51 -0.66 13.30
CA ASP A 151 -19.90 -1.12 13.09
C ASP A 151 -20.51 -1.77 14.33
N ALA A 152 -19.72 -2.55 15.07
CA ALA A 152 -20.16 -3.24 16.28
C ALA A 152 -20.21 -2.32 17.52
N ALA A 153 -19.63 -1.11 17.44
CA ALA A 153 -19.67 -0.17 18.54
C ALA A 153 -21.14 0.26 18.77
N PRO A 154 -21.70 0.09 19.98
CA PRO A 154 -23.03 0.61 20.26
C PRO A 154 -23.01 2.10 19.96
N ALA A 155 -23.99 2.59 19.18
CA ALA A 155 -24.19 4.01 18.99
C ALA A 155 -24.18 4.62 20.38
N LYS A 156 -23.17 5.46 20.68
CA LYS A 156 -23.11 6.16 21.97
C LYS A 156 -24.50 6.70 22.19
N ALA A 157 -25.17 6.21 23.24
CA ALA A 157 -26.41 6.80 23.69
C ALA A 157 -26.13 8.30 23.71
N LYS A 158 -26.90 9.06 22.93
CA LYS A 158 -27.05 10.49 23.17
C LYS A 158 -27.70 10.58 24.55
N GLU A 159 -26.92 10.37 25.61
CA GLU A 159 -27.28 10.72 26.96
C GLU A 159 -27.33 12.24 26.96
N SER A 160 -28.54 12.72 26.68
CA SER A 160 -29.20 13.79 27.43
C SER A 160 -28.28 14.51 28.41
N LEU A 161 -27.64 15.57 27.94
CA LEU A 161 -27.27 16.73 28.75
C LEU A 161 -28.20 17.89 28.38
N ILE A 162 -29.51 17.68 28.59
CA ILE A 162 -30.50 18.74 28.85
C ILE A 162 -31.52 18.14 29.81
#